data_AF-A0A956EU58-F1
#
_entry.id   AF-A0A956EU58-F1
#
_cell.length_a   1.000
_cell.length_b   1.000
_cell.length_c   1.000
_cell.angle_alpha   90.00
_cell.angle_beta   90.00
_cell.angle_gamma   90.00
#
_symmetry.space_group_name_H-M   'P 1'
#
loop_
_entity.id
_entity.type
_entity.pdbx_description
1 polymer ?
#
loop_
_entity_poly.entity_id
_entity_poly.type
_entity_poly.pdbx_seq_one_letter_code
_entity_poly.pdbx_strand_id
1 'polypeptide(L)'
;LFPPSDPSGVCDNFSDGSTDAFLVHCGEGVDAAALEEWTDLSTAGTPNGCLLSYQTTVTHGVAFTNTEFAAMAAAKMKLTWSPASNIALYGRTTNIPAALSAGITVALGPDWSMGGSQNLLDELRFADNWDNTHWGDNISAEELVHMVTKNAAAVLGLESVLGKLEVGLKADILVIGGDTSRPFDSVVAARPRDVRLVMVGGKVLFGDDQLEAAGPVNPGCETFDACGRNKFLCVAEASTSNLFSQTKDQIEKNLNDALQDLDGIAALPNTDCGSCPTGESCYVRTSVPMANASQCASACASGQACFQTSASGYGCLSINACEPTKTEAFYPVAPLLKCN
;
A
#
# COMPACT_ATOMS: atom_id res chain seq x y z
N LEU A 1 -0.36 -19.62 -1.52
CA LEU A 1 -0.60 -18.16 -1.53
C LEU A 1 -2.06 -17.78 -1.72
N PHE A 2 -2.91 -18.61 -2.34
CA PHE A 2 -4.36 -18.44 -2.27
C PHE A 2 -4.97 -19.76 -1.80
N PRO A 3 -5.60 -19.81 -0.61
CA PRO A 3 -6.25 -21.03 -0.15
C PRO A 3 -7.40 -21.43 -1.09
N PRO A 4 -7.81 -22.70 -1.09
CA PRO A 4 -8.98 -23.16 -1.85
C PRO A 4 -10.21 -22.31 -1.48
N SER A 5 -11.14 -22.15 -2.42
CA SER A 5 -12.39 -21.40 -2.25
C SER A 5 -13.40 -22.06 -1.27
N ASP A 6 -12.99 -23.06 -0.50
CA ASP A 6 -13.80 -23.70 0.54
C ASP A 6 -13.41 -23.09 1.90
N PRO A 7 -14.36 -22.55 2.68
CA PRO A 7 -14.10 -22.04 4.03
C PRO A 7 -13.31 -23.02 4.93
N SER A 8 -13.57 -24.32 4.82
CA SER A 8 -12.84 -25.35 5.61
C SER A 8 -11.39 -25.55 5.16
N GLY A 9 -11.08 -25.19 3.91
CA GLY A 9 -9.75 -25.38 3.33
C GLY A 9 -8.66 -24.60 4.05
N VAL A 10 -8.95 -23.43 4.62
CA VAL A 10 -7.95 -22.67 5.40
C VAL A 10 -7.62 -23.40 6.71
N CYS A 11 -8.63 -23.95 7.39
CA CYS A 11 -8.47 -24.67 8.65
C CYS A 11 -7.72 -26.00 8.48
N ASP A 12 -8.03 -26.72 7.41
CA ASP A 12 -7.33 -27.94 7.05
C ASP A 12 -5.87 -27.64 6.73
N ASN A 13 -5.62 -26.55 5.99
CA ASN A 13 -4.27 -26.10 5.68
C ASN A 13 -3.46 -25.64 6.90
N PHE A 14 -4.10 -25.07 7.92
CA PHE A 14 -3.44 -24.78 9.20
C PHE A 14 -3.05 -26.06 9.92
N SER A 15 -3.91 -27.08 9.86
CA SER A 15 -3.73 -28.35 10.56
C SER A 15 -2.66 -29.24 9.91
N ASP A 16 -2.53 -29.20 8.58
CA ASP A 16 -1.52 -29.96 7.83
C ASP A 16 -0.18 -29.21 7.64
N GLY A 17 -0.14 -27.93 8.02
CA GLY A 17 1.06 -27.08 7.94
C GLY A 17 1.35 -26.55 6.54
N SER A 18 0.39 -26.59 5.61
CA SER A 18 0.55 -26.05 4.25
C SER A 18 0.33 -24.55 4.13
N THR A 19 -0.18 -23.90 5.18
CA THR A 19 -0.35 -22.44 5.24
C THR A 19 0.40 -21.86 6.43
N ASP A 20 1.40 -21.03 6.14
CA ASP A 20 2.22 -20.33 7.13
C ASP A 20 1.59 -19.00 7.59
N ALA A 21 0.76 -18.40 6.74
CA ALA A 21 0.07 -17.13 7.02
C ALA A 21 -1.26 -17.01 6.27
N PHE A 22 -2.24 -16.41 6.95
CA PHE A 22 -3.57 -16.08 6.43
C PHE A 22 -3.90 -14.64 6.82
N LEU A 23 -4.11 -13.77 5.82
CA LEU A 23 -4.40 -12.36 6.02
C LEU A 23 -5.86 -12.11 5.67
N VAL A 24 -6.59 -11.40 6.53
CA VAL A 24 -8.02 -11.16 6.36
C VAL A 24 -8.39 -9.75 6.83
N HIS A 25 -9.16 -9.01 6.03
CA HIS A 25 -9.82 -7.79 6.50
C HIS A 25 -10.89 -8.17 7.53
N CYS A 26 -10.80 -7.60 8.73
CA CYS A 26 -11.73 -7.85 9.81
C CYS A 26 -11.73 -6.65 10.75
N GLY A 27 -12.91 -6.19 11.17
CA GLY A 27 -13.04 -4.97 11.95
C GLY A 27 -12.74 -3.72 11.13
N GLU A 28 -12.88 -3.75 9.80
CA GLU A 28 -12.58 -2.62 8.92
C GLU A 28 -13.74 -1.62 8.88
N GLY A 29 -13.87 -0.85 9.97
CA GLY A 29 -14.90 0.15 10.13
C GLY A 29 -14.99 0.65 11.57
N VAL A 30 -16.00 1.46 11.88
CA VAL A 30 -16.14 2.12 13.20
C VAL A 30 -17.44 1.77 13.92
N ASP A 31 -18.28 0.95 13.30
CA ASP A 31 -19.61 0.60 13.79
C ASP A 31 -19.67 -0.83 14.35
N ALA A 32 -20.85 -1.19 14.86
CA ALA A 32 -21.08 -2.51 15.45
C ALA A 32 -21.04 -3.64 14.41
N ALA A 33 -21.33 -3.35 13.13
CA ALA A 33 -21.28 -4.35 12.07
C ALA A 33 -19.83 -4.74 11.78
N ALA A 34 -18.93 -3.75 11.69
CA ALA A 34 -17.49 -4.02 11.57
C ALA A 34 -16.96 -4.83 12.78
N LEU A 35 -17.42 -4.54 13.99
CA LEU A 35 -17.04 -5.33 15.17
C LEU A 35 -17.61 -6.76 15.13
N GLU A 36 -18.81 -6.96 14.57
CA GLU A 36 -19.44 -8.28 14.43
C GLU A 36 -18.61 -9.22 13.54
N GLU A 37 -17.82 -8.68 12.61
CA GLU A 37 -16.88 -9.46 11.79
C GLU A 37 -15.88 -10.28 12.63
N TRP A 38 -15.54 -9.83 13.85
CA TRP A 38 -14.73 -10.63 14.78
C TRP A 38 -15.44 -11.93 15.19
N THR A 39 -16.75 -11.84 15.43
CA THR A 39 -17.58 -13.01 15.76
C THR A 39 -17.66 -13.91 14.54
N ASP A 40 -17.91 -13.34 13.36
CA ASP A 40 -17.95 -14.09 12.10
C ASP A 40 -16.62 -14.78 11.81
N LEU A 41 -15.48 -14.14 12.07
CA LEU A 41 -14.17 -14.78 11.91
C LEU A 41 -14.05 -16.07 12.74
N SER A 42 -14.71 -16.14 13.90
CA SER A 42 -14.70 -17.33 14.75
C SER A 42 -15.75 -18.39 14.35
N THR A 43 -16.83 -18.01 13.64
CA THR A 43 -18.00 -18.90 13.42
C THR A 43 -18.41 -19.10 11.97
N ALA A 44 -17.91 -18.33 11.01
CA ALA A 44 -18.36 -18.32 9.62
C ALA A 44 -17.76 -19.48 8.82
N GLY A 45 -18.55 -20.54 8.63
CA GLY A 45 -18.24 -21.61 7.67
C GLY A 45 -17.03 -22.49 8.04
N THR A 46 -16.41 -22.28 9.19
CA THR A 46 -15.25 -23.02 9.69
C THR A 46 -15.56 -23.73 11.01
N PRO A 47 -14.79 -24.75 11.43
CA PRO A 47 -14.83 -25.22 12.80
C PRO A 47 -14.64 -24.06 13.77
N ASN A 48 -15.50 -23.98 14.80
CA ASN A 48 -15.56 -22.83 15.69
C ASN A 48 -14.18 -22.51 16.29
N GLY A 49 -13.72 -21.28 16.10
CA GLY A 49 -12.45 -20.77 16.58
C GLY A 49 -11.21 -21.21 15.78
N CYS A 50 -11.36 -21.95 14.69
CA CYS A 50 -10.23 -22.37 13.84
C CYS A 50 -9.33 -21.19 13.42
N LEU A 51 -9.95 -20.10 12.98
CA LEU A 51 -9.22 -18.95 12.42
C LEU A 51 -8.59 -18.08 13.51
N LEU A 52 -8.87 -18.35 14.79
CA LEU A 52 -8.16 -17.74 15.92
C LEU A 52 -6.85 -18.49 16.16
N SER A 53 -5.91 -18.33 15.22
CA SER A 53 -4.63 -19.05 15.22
C SER A 53 -3.46 -18.13 14.90
N TYR A 54 -2.24 -18.59 15.18
CA TYR A 54 -1.01 -17.83 15.00
C TYR A 54 -0.68 -17.52 13.53
N GLN A 55 -1.25 -18.30 12.60
CA GLN A 55 -1.17 -18.05 11.16
C GLN A 55 -2.04 -16.85 10.75
N THR A 56 -3.07 -16.50 11.53
CA THR A 56 -4.02 -15.46 11.16
C THR A 56 -3.51 -14.07 11.52
N THR A 57 -3.55 -13.18 10.53
CA THR A 57 -3.31 -11.76 10.66
C THR A 57 -4.59 -11.01 10.31
N VAL A 58 -5.03 -10.15 11.22
CA VAL A 58 -6.12 -9.20 10.96
C VAL A 58 -5.53 -7.98 10.26
N THR A 59 -6.11 -7.59 9.14
CA THR A 59 -5.80 -6.33 8.47
C THR A 59 -6.84 -5.29 8.88
N HIS A 60 -6.37 -4.08 9.20
CA HIS A 60 -7.12 -2.97 9.79
C HIS A 60 -7.48 -3.18 11.26
N GLY A 61 -8.60 -3.84 11.60
CA GLY A 61 -9.05 -3.97 13.00
C GLY A 61 -9.46 -2.65 13.67
N VAL A 62 -9.98 -1.68 12.90
CA VAL A 62 -10.35 -0.33 13.39
C VAL A 62 -11.41 -0.37 14.48
N ALA A 63 -12.37 -1.30 14.37
CA ALA A 63 -13.44 -1.47 15.35
C ALA A 63 -12.99 -2.15 16.65
N PHE A 64 -11.79 -2.74 16.69
CA PHE A 64 -11.38 -3.61 17.79
C PHE A 64 -11.07 -2.83 19.06
N THR A 65 -11.36 -3.49 20.18
CA THR A 65 -11.11 -2.99 21.53
C THR A 65 -10.07 -3.84 22.25
N ASN A 66 -9.78 -3.52 23.51
CA ASN A 66 -8.93 -4.34 24.36
C ASN A 66 -9.43 -5.79 24.48
N THR A 67 -10.73 -6.04 24.32
CA THR A 67 -11.30 -7.39 24.36
C THR A 67 -10.82 -8.23 23.18
N GLU A 68 -10.95 -7.70 21.96
CA GLU A 68 -10.51 -8.38 20.74
C GLU A 68 -8.99 -8.50 20.71
N PHE A 69 -8.25 -7.46 21.12
CA PHE A 69 -6.79 -7.55 21.23
C PHE A 69 -6.33 -8.59 22.25
N ALA A 70 -7.00 -8.73 23.39
CA ALA A 70 -6.67 -9.78 24.35
C ALA A 70 -6.89 -11.19 23.78
N ALA A 71 -7.97 -11.38 23.00
CA ALA A 71 -8.25 -12.64 22.34
C ALA A 71 -7.24 -12.94 21.22
N MET A 72 -6.90 -11.94 20.40
CA MET A 72 -5.84 -12.03 19.39
C MET A 72 -4.50 -12.42 20.02
N ALA A 73 -4.12 -11.78 21.13
CA ALA A 73 -2.89 -12.10 21.84
C ALA A 73 -2.88 -13.53 22.38
N ALA A 74 -4.00 -13.99 22.95
CA ALA A 74 -4.14 -15.37 23.43
C ALA A 74 -3.99 -16.41 22.30
N ALA A 75 -4.49 -16.08 21.10
CA ALA A 75 -4.36 -16.89 19.89
C ALA A 75 -3.03 -16.70 19.15
N LYS A 76 -2.16 -15.78 19.61
CA LYS A 76 -0.92 -15.35 18.93
C LYS A 76 -1.14 -14.83 17.51
N MET A 77 -2.31 -14.25 17.26
CA MET A 77 -2.64 -13.57 16.01
C MET A 77 -1.79 -12.31 15.86
N LYS A 78 -1.76 -11.79 14.64
CA LYS A 78 -0.98 -10.61 14.25
C LYS A 78 -1.91 -9.55 13.67
N LEU A 79 -1.39 -8.34 13.49
CA LEU A 79 -2.15 -7.20 12.98
C LEU A 79 -1.38 -6.50 11.84
N THR A 80 -2.06 -6.17 10.75
CA THR A 80 -1.57 -5.24 9.72
C THR A 80 -2.31 -3.92 9.85
N TRP A 81 -1.58 -2.86 10.14
CA TRP A 81 -2.09 -1.51 10.32
C TRP A 81 -1.91 -0.69 9.03
N SER A 82 -2.97 -0.01 8.60
CA SER A 82 -2.98 0.87 7.41
C SER A 82 -3.62 2.22 7.76
N PRO A 83 -2.97 3.04 8.59
CA PRO A 83 -3.56 4.25 9.14
C PRO A 83 -4.03 5.26 8.09
N ALA A 84 -3.29 5.47 6.99
CA ALA A 84 -3.71 6.45 5.99
C ALA A 84 -5.07 6.07 5.38
N SER A 85 -5.23 4.79 5.01
CA SER A 85 -6.50 4.24 4.51
C SER A 85 -7.62 4.32 5.55
N ASN A 86 -7.33 3.93 6.79
CA ASN A 86 -8.34 3.97 7.85
C ASN A 86 -8.86 5.38 8.13
N ILE A 87 -7.97 6.38 8.15
CA ILE A 87 -8.37 7.77 8.35
C ILE A 87 -9.13 8.31 7.15
N ALA A 88 -8.70 7.99 5.92
CA ALA A 88 -9.39 8.42 4.72
C ALA A 88 -10.81 7.88 4.62
N LEU A 89 -11.02 6.61 4.99
CA LEU A 89 -12.32 5.93 4.86
C LEU A 89 -13.23 6.10 6.08
N TYR A 90 -12.67 6.11 7.29
CA TYR A 90 -13.46 6.00 8.52
C TYR A 90 -13.23 7.15 9.53
N GLY A 91 -12.26 8.03 9.27
CA GLY A 91 -11.89 9.11 10.19
C GLY A 91 -11.30 8.63 11.53
N ARG A 92 -11.03 7.32 11.67
CA ARG A 92 -10.46 6.66 12.84
C ARG A 92 -9.55 5.53 12.40
N THR A 93 -8.52 5.24 13.18
CA THR A 93 -7.62 4.10 12.96
C THR A 93 -7.50 3.26 14.23
N THR A 94 -6.97 2.06 14.06
CA THR A 94 -6.76 1.05 15.10
C THR A 94 -5.88 1.58 16.23
N ASN A 95 -6.22 1.25 17.48
CA ASN A 95 -5.45 1.66 18.65
C ASN A 95 -4.18 0.80 18.78
N ILE A 96 -3.13 1.19 18.07
CA ILE A 96 -1.85 0.46 18.05
C ILE A 96 -1.16 0.43 19.41
N PRO A 97 -1.13 1.50 20.23
CA PRO A 97 -0.60 1.41 21.60
C PRO A 97 -1.25 0.30 22.43
N ALA A 98 -2.58 0.12 22.32
CA ALA A 98 -3.28 -0.96 23.01
C ALA A 98 -2.91 -2.35 22.45
N ALA A 99 -2.81 -2.49 21.12
CA ALA A 99 -2.41 -3.75 20.47
C ALA A 99 -0.97 -4.16 20.86
N LEU A 100 -0.03 -3.20 20.84
CA LEU A 100 1.35 -3.40 21.28
C LEU A 100 1.41 -3.77 22.76
N SER A 101 0.64 -3.09 23.62
CA SER A 101 0.56 -3.42 25.05
C SER A 101 -0.02 -4.81 25.32
N ALA A 102 -0.84 -5.35 24.42
CA ALA A 102 -1.35 -6.72 24.48
C ALA A 102 -0.32 -7.76 23.98
N GLY A 103 0.81 -7.33 23.42
CA GLY A 103 1.85 -8.21 22.87
C GLY A 103 1.57 -8.68 21.44
N ILE A 104 0.70 -8.01 20.71
CA ILE A 104 0.39 -8.34 19.31
C ILE A 104 1.54 -7.87 18.42
N THR A 105 1.96 -8.74 17.48
CA THR A 105 2.90 -8.33 16.43
C THR A 105 2.15 -7.49 15.39
N VAL A 106 2.59 -6.24 15.22
CA VAL A 106 1.99 -5.29 14.29
C VAL A 106 2.92 -5.09 13.09
N ALA A 107 2.40 -5.20 11.88
CA ALA A 107 3.03 -4.76 10.64
C ALA A 107 2.32 -3.51 10.10
N LEU A 108 3.00 -2.77 9.22
CA LEU A 108 2.45 -1.55 8.59
C LEU A 108 2.30 -1.78 7.08
N GLY A 109 1.17 -1.39 6.50
CA GLY A 109 0.87 -1.52 5.08
C GLY A 109 0.20 -0.26 4.51
N PRO A 110 0.53 0.16 3.27
CA PRO A 110 -0.04 1.37 2.66
C PRO A 110 -1.47 1.18 2.15
N ASP A 111 -1.95 -0.08 2.09
CA ASP A 111 -3.20 -0.46 1.45
C ASP A 111 -3.23 -0.09 -0.06
N TRP A 112 -4.40 0.21 -0.62
CA TRP A 112 -4.57 0.52 -2.05
C TRP A 112 -4.37 2.01 -2.36
N SER A 113 -3.78 2.32 -3.52
CA SER A 113 -3.29 3.67 -3.84
C SER A 113 -4.33 4.78 -3.99
N MET A 114 -5.64 4.49 -4.04
CA MET A 114 -6.66 5.56 -4.07
C MET A 114 -7.23 5.90 -2.68
N GLY A 115 -7.13 4.98 -1.71
CA GLY A 115 -7.61 5.17 -0.33
C GLY A 115 -6.49 5.32 0.70
N GLY A 116 -5.33 4.70 0.46
CA GLY A 116 -4.17 4.71 1.36
C GLY A 116 -2.96 5.48 0.81
N SER A 117 -1.79 5.20 1.36
CA SER A 117 -0.55 5.86 0.94
C SER A 117 -0.08 5.40 -0.43
N GLN A 118 0.67 6.28 -1.12
CA GLN A 118 1.24 5.95 -2.44
C GLN A 118 2.39 4.95 -2.35
N ASN A 119 3.09 4.90 -1.22
CA ASN A 119 4.17 3.96 -0.96
C ASN A 119 4.37 3.74 0.55
N LEU A 120 5.18 2.74 0.91
CA LEU A 120 5.42 2.36 2.30
C LEU A 120 6.17 3.43 3.12
N LEU A 121 7.03 4.24 2.49
CA LEU A 121 7.71 5.34 3.19
C LEU A 121 6.73 6.46 3.53
N ASP A 122 5.72 6.68 2.69
CA ASP A 122 4.63 7.62 2.99
C ASP A 122 3.78 7.12 4.15
N GLU A 123 3.47 5.82 4.19
CA GLU A 123 2.73 5.21 5.30
C GLU A 123 3.50 5.31 6.63
N LEU A 124 4.83 5.09 6.61
CA LEU A 124 5.69 5.28 7.79
C LEU A 124 5.58 6.70 8.35
N ARG A 125 5.68 7.72 7.50
CA ARG A 125 5.57 9.12 7.92
C ARG A 125 4.16 9.44 8.42
N PHE A 126 3.13 8.85 7.81
CA PHE A 126 1.76 9.01 8.28
C PHE A 126 1.59 8.42 9.69
N ALA A 127 2.08 7.19 9.89
CA ALA A 127 2.04 6.49 11.17
C ALA A 127 2.79 7.26 12.28
N ASP A 128 4.01 7.73 11.99
CA ASP A 128 4.82 8.55 12.90
C ASP A 128 4.12 9.86 13.30
N ASN A 129 3.60 10.59 12.30
CA ASN A 129 2.85 11.81 12.56
C ASN A 129 1.58 11.53 13.39
N TRP A 130 0.87 10.44 13.10
CA TRP A 130 -0.33 10.07 13.83
C TRP A 130 -0.03 9.75 15.30
N ASP A 131 1.03 8.98 15.57
CA ASP A 131 1.47 8.69 16.93
C ASP A 131 1.84 9.97 17.69
N ASN A 132 2.60 10.87 17.05
CA ASN A 132 2.96 12.15 17.65
C ASN A 132 1.74 13.00 18.02
N THR A 133 0.77 13.14 17.11
CA THR A 133 -0.36 14.06 17.30
C THR A 133 -1.48 13.49 18.16
N HIS A 134 -1.63 12.15 18.23
CA HIS A 134 -2.77 11.52 18.89
C HIS A 134 -2.42 10.63 20.08
N TRP A 135 -1.21 10.07 20.12
CA TRP A 135 -0.82 9.08 21.13
C TRP A 135 0.34 9.55 22.01
N GLY A 136 1.01 10.64 21.65
CA GLY A 136 2.04 11.26 22.49
C GLY A 136 3.41 10.59 22.38
N ASP A 137 3.79 10.21 21.15
CA ASP A 137 5.07 9.55 20.83
C ASP A 137 5.24 8.19 21.55
N ASN A 138 4.19 7.35 21.53
CA ASN A 138 4.21 6.03 22.17
C ASN A 138 4.87 4.95 21.30
N ILE A 139 5.11 5.22 20.01
CA ILE A 139 5.70 4.28 19.06
C ILE A 139 7.01 4.88 18.57
N SER A 140 8.12 4.26 18.95
CA SER A 140 9.44 4.73 18.53
C SER A 140 9.67 4.53 17.02
N ALA A 141 10.58 5.32 16.44
CA ALA A 141 11.01 5.15 15.05
C ALA A 141 11.56 3.73 14.79
N GLU A 142 12.22 3.11 15.78
CA GLU A 142 12.69 1.73 15.69
C GLU A 142 11.52 0.74 15.60
N GLU A 143 10.45 0.93 16.39
CA GLU A 143 9.24 0.11 16.30
C GLU A 143 8.55 0.26 14.94
N LEU A 144 8.41 1.47 14.42
CA LEU A 144 7.87 1.71 13.07
C LEU A 144 8.71 1.00 12.00
N VAL A 145 10.04 1.06 12.08
CA VAL A 145 10.92 0.33 11.15
C VAL A 145 10.77 -1.18 11.30
N HIS A 146 10.57 -1.70 12.52
CA HIS A 146 10.24 -3.11 12.73
C HIS A 146 8.91 -3.51 12.10
N MET A 147 7.89 -2.65 12.14
CA MET A 147 6.57 -2.89 11.52
C MET A 147 6.66 -3.10 10.00
N VAL A 148 7.65 -2.49 9.33
CA VAL A 148 7.86 -2.64 7.87
C VAL A 148 8.98 -3.61 7.49
N THR A 149 9.62 -4.26 8.47
CA THR A 149 10.72 -5.22 8.23
C THR A 149 10.42 -6.56 8.89
N LYS A 150 10.96 -6.82 10.08
CA LYS A 150 10.87 -8.12 10.75
C LYS A 150 9.45 -8.50 11.14
N ASN A 151 8.59 -7.53 11.49
CA ASN A 151 7.20 -7.82 11.83
C ASN A 151 6.38 -8.11 10.57
N ALA A 152 6.63 -7.39 9.46
CA ALA A 152 6.01 -7.69 8.18
C ALA A 152 6.38 -9.10 7.69
N ALA A 153 7.64 -9.51 7.87
CA ALA A 153 8.07 -10.89 7.62
C ALA A 153 7.29 -11.89 8.50
N ALA A 154 7.15 -11.61 9.79
CA ALA A 154 6.41 -12.46 10.71
C ALA A 154 4.91 -12.55 10.36
N VAL A 155 4.27 -11.45 9.96
CA VAL A 155 2.88 -11.44 9.48
C VAL A 155 2.68 -12.36 8.28
N LEU A 156 3.67 -12.45 7.40
CA LEU A 156 3.65 -13.29 6.21
C LEU A 156 4.17 -14.72 6.43
N GLY A 157 4.62 -15.07 7.64
CA GLY A 157 5.24 -16.38 7.92
C GLY A 157 6.63 -16.56 7.28
N LEU A 158 7.32 -15.45 7.01
CA LEU A 158 8.60 -15.38 6.30
C LEU A 158 9.77 -14.97 7.20
N GLU A 159 9.60 -14.96 8.52
CA GLU A 159 10.63 -14.52 9.47
C GLU A 159 11.89 -15.39 9.47
N SER A 160 11.80 -16.62 8.96
CA SER A 160 12.93 -17.53 8.75
C SER A 160 13.62 -17.35 7.39
N VAL A 161 13.08 -16.47 6.55
CA VAL A 161 13.51 -16.25 5.16
C VAL A 161 14.05 -14.83 4.96
N LEU A 162 13.40 -13.82 5.53
CA LEU A 162 13.71 -12.40 5.31
C LEU A 162 13.27 -11.50 6.48
N GLY A 163 13.50 -10.19 6.34
CA GLY A 163 13.07 -9.16 7.30
C GLY A 163 14.13 -8.77 8.33
N LYS A 164 15.28 -9.44 8.34
CA LYS A 164 16.44 -9.12 9.19
C LYS A 164 17.75 -9.30 8.41
N LEU A 165 18.79 -8.58 8.84
CA LEU A 165 20.16 -8.77 8.34
C LEU A 165 20.87 -9.80 9.22
N GLU A 166 20.58 -11.08 8.99
CA GLU A 166 21.17 -12.21 9.73
C GLU A 166 21.72 -13.27 8.76
N VAL A 167 22.79 -13.97 9.18
CA VAL A 167 23.40 -15.03 8.37
C VAL A 167 22.38 -16.15 8.11
N GLY A 168 22.21 -16.51 6.83
CA GLY A 168 21.28 -17.55 6.40
C GLY A 168 19.96 -17.01 5.82
N LEU A 169 19.64 -15.73 6.02
CA LEU A 169 18.46 -15.10 5.42
C LEU A 169 18.76 -14.57 4.00
N LYS A 170 17.70 -14.27 3.25
CA LYS A 170 17.81 -13.61 1.94
C LYS A 170 18.45 -12.23 2.08
N ALA A 171 19.33 -11.90 1.14
CA ALA A 171 19.89 -10.56 1.00
C ALA A 171 18.88 -9.61 0.34
N ASP A 172 17.79 -9.33 1.06
CA ASP A 172 16.80 -8.31 0.73
C ASP A 172 17.18 -7.04 1.48
N ILE A 173 17.84 -6.10 0.79
CA ILE A 173 18.51 -4.95 1.40
C ILE A 173 18.01 -3.66 0.77
N LEU A 174 17.61 -2.72 1.63
CA LEU A 174 17.30 -1.35 1.28
C LEU A 174 18.36 -0.44 1.91
N VAL A 175 18.96 0.45 1.11
CA VAL A 175 19.88 1.48 1.61
C VAL A 175 19.21 2.84 1.47
N ILE A 176 19.07 3.54 2.59
CA ILE A 176 18.48 4.88 2.66
C ILE A 176 19.57 5.88 3.08
N GLY A 177 19.63 7.02 2.40
CA GLY A 177 20.48 8.14 2.81
C GLY A 177 19.82 8.96 3.92
N GLY A 178 20.58 9.33 4.95
CA GLY A 178 20.07 10.13 6.07
C GLY A 178 21.11 10.39 7.14
N ASP A 179 20.64 10.85 8.31
CA ASP A 179 21.48 11.09 9.49
C ASP A 179 21.82 9.76 10.18
N THR A 180 23.08 9.35 10.10
CA THR A 180 23.56 8.10 10.69
C THR A 180 23.55 8.09 12.21
N SER A 181 23.44 9.25 12.87
CA SER A 181 23.27 9.32 14.33
C SER A 181 21.83 9.00 14.77
N ARG A 182 20.88 9.06 13.84
CA ARG A 182 19.45 8.78 14.02
C ARG A 182 18.93 7.90 12.87
N PRO A 183 19.43 6.65 12.76
CA PRO A 183 19.19 5.82 11.57
C PRO A 183 17.72 5.45 11.40
N PHE A 184 17.01 5.09 12.49
CA PHE A 184 15.60 4.74 12.40
C PHE A 184 14.72 5.95 12.03
N ASP A 185 14.96 7.11 12.64
CA ASP A 185 14.26 8.35 12.27
C ASP A 185 14.51 8.72 10.80
N SER A 186 15.73 8.49 10.31
CA SER A 186 16.06 8.73 8.91
C SER A 186 15.29 7.82 7.96
N VAL A 187 15.04 6.56 8.33
CA VAL A 187 14.18 5.65 7.55
C VAL A 187 12.73 6.11 7.58
N VAL A 188 12.20 6.46 8.76
CA VAL A 188 10.83 6.94 8.92
C VAL A 188 10.60 8.20 8.09
N ALA A 189 11.52 9.17 8.14
CA ALA A 189 11.41 10.43 7.41
C ALA A 189 11.74 10.34 5.90
N ALA A 190 12.23 9.20 5.43
CA ALA A 190 12.71 9.04 4.06
C ALA A 190 11.59 9.24 3.03
N ARG A 191 11.99 9.72 1.85
CA ARG A 191 11.14 9.74 0.64
C ARG A 191 11.76 8.83 -0.43
N PRO A 192 11.03 8.46 -1.49
CA PRO A 192 11.58 7.64 -2.58
C PRO A 192 12.92 8.15 -3.14
N ARG A 193 13.12 9.48 -3.19
CA ARG A 193 14.39 10.10 -3.63
C ARG A 193 15.61 9.76 -2.75
N ASP A 194 15.38 9.43 -1.49
CA ASP A 194 16.40 9.14 -0.47
C ASP A 194 16.82 7.67 -0.48
N VAL A 195 16.11 6.82 -1.24
CA VAL A 195 16.53 5.44 -1.51
C VAL A 195 17.78 5.46 -2.39
N ARG A 196 18.86 4.90 -1.88
CA ARG A 196 20.18 4.83 -2.51
C ARG A 196 20.41 3.51 -3.24
N LEU A 197 19.85 2.41 -2.74
CA LEU A 197 20.01 1.07 -3.30
C LEU A 197 18.85 0.16 -2.87
N VAL A 198 18.39 -0.69 -3.77
CA VAL A 198 17.48 -1.81 -3.51
C VAL A 198 18.09 -3.09 -4.05
N MET A 199 18.16 -4.10 -3.20
CA MET A 199 18.63 -5.45 -3.50
C MET A 199 17.58 -6.46 -3.07
N VAL A 200 17.31 -7.46 -3.91
CA VAL A 200 16.38 -8.56 -3.61
C VAL A 200 17.09 -9.88 -3.90
N GLY A 201 17.17 -10.74 -2.90
CA GLY A 201 17.84 -12.05 -2.98
C GLY A 201 19.32 -11.94 -3.38
N GLY A 202 19.99 -10.85 -3.05
CA GLY A 202 21.38 -10.58 -3.46
C GLY A 202 21.53 -9.94 -4.84
N LYS A 203 20.43 -9.76 -5.60
CA LYS A 203 20.43 -9.07 -6.89
C LYS A 203 20.13 -7.60 -6.68
N VAL A 204 21.06 -6.72 -7.05
CA VAL A 204 20.83 -5.26 -7.08
C VAL A 204 19.86 -4.94 -8.21
N LEU A 205 18.79 -4.20 -7.90
CA LEU A 205 17.70 -3.89 -8.84
C LEU A 205 17.57 -2.39 -9.12
N PHE A 206 17.85 -1.53 -8.15
CA PHE A 206 17.69 -0.09 -8.27
C PHE A 206 18.71 0.62 -7.40
N GLY A 207 19.16 1.81 -7.80
CA GLY A 207 20.01 2.64 -6.95
C GLY A 207 20.46 3.94 -7.59
N ASP A 208 21.29 4.69 -6.87
CA ASP A 208 21.98 5.85 -7.43
C ASP A 208 23.05 5.43 -8.43
N ASP A 209 23.24 6.22 -9.48
CA ASP A 209 24.26 6.01 -10.53
C ASP A 209 25.66 5.68 -9.97
N GLN A 210 26.07 6.31 -8.87
CA GLN A 210 27.34 6.05 -8.17
C GLN A 210 27.50 4.60 -7.67
N LEU A 211 26.40 3.86 -7.51
CA LEU A 211 26.37 2.48 -7.04
C LEU A 211 26.11 1.47 -8.16
N GLU A 212 26.04 1.90 -9.43
CA GLU A 212 25.76 1.04 -10.58
C GLU A 212 26.74 -0.14 -10.69
N ALA A 213 27.99 0.06 -10.28
CA ALA A 213 29.02 -0.98 -10.26
C ALA A 213 28.69 -2.19 -9.35
N ALA A 214 27.73 -2.04 -8.43
CA ALA A 214 27.21 -3.16 -7.62
C ALA A 214 26.16 -4.00 -8.36
N GLY A 215 25.65 -3.51 -9.50
CA GLY A 215 24.69 -4.18 -10.37
C GLY A 215 25.30 -5.29 -11.23
N PRO A 216 24.45 -6.12 -11.87
CA PRO A 216 24.91 -7.11 -12.84
C PRO A 216 25.54 -6.44 -14.07
N VAL A 217 26.53 -7.10 -14.67
CA VAL A 217 27.15 -6.64 -15.94
C VAL A 217 26.34 -7.09 -17.16
N ASN A 218 25.68 -8.24 -17.08
CA ASN A 218 24.94 -8.85 -18.19
C ASN A 218 23.62 -9.48 -17.71
N PRO A 219 22.46 -9.05 -18.24
CA PRO A 219 22.24 -7.78 -18.93
C PRO A 219 22.43 -6.63 -17.92
N GLY A 220 23.18 -5.60 -18.31
CA GLY A 220 23.54 -4.48 -17.42
C GLY A 220 22.35 -3.67 -16.91
N CYS A 221 22.65 -2.58 -16.21
CA CYS A 221 21.63 -1.66 -15.71
C CYS A 221 21.33 -0.54 -16.71
N GLU A 222 20.14 0.04 -16.61
CA GLU A 222 19.68 1.17 -17.42
C GLU A 222 19.52 2.40 -16.54
N THR A 223 20.15 3.51 -16.90
CA THR A 223 20.07 4.76 -16.13
C THR A 223 18.84 5.59 -16.51
N PHE A 224 18.25 6.30 -15.54
CA PHE A 224 17.15 7.23 -15.77
C PHE A 224 17.16 8.40 -14.78
N ASP A 225 16.52 9.51 -15.15
CA ASP A 225 16.31 10.64 -14.25
C ASP A 225 15.06 10.41 -13.40
N ALA A 226 15.25 10.31 -12.09
CA ALA A 226 14.18 10.24 -11.11
C ALA A 226 14.09 11.59 -10.37
N CYS A 227 13.33 12.53 -10.94
CA CYS A 227 13.11 13.87 -10.37
C CYS A 227 14.41 14.68 -10.17
N GLY A 228 15.28 14.75 -11.17
CA GLY A 228 16.56 15.47 -11.11
C GLY A 228 17.69 14.73 -10.40
N ARG A 229 17.49 13.43 -10.12
CA ARG A 229 18.55 12.53 -9.63
C ARG A 229 18.70 11.37 -10.60
N ASN A 230 19.93 11.17 -11.08
CA ASN A 230 20.27 10.00 -11.87
C ASN A 230 20.20 8.74 -11.00
N LYS A 231 19.40 7.78 -11.46
CA LYS A 231 19.24 6.45 -10.87
C LYS A 231 19.54 5.39 -11.94
N PHE A 232 19.72 4.15 -11.51
CA PHE A 232 19.76 3.00 -12.40
C PHE A 232 18.66 1.99 -12.05
N LEU A 233 18.31 1.15 -13.02
CA LEU A 233 17.40 0.02 -12.90
C LEU A 233 18.05 -1.22 -13.55
N CYS A 234 18.13 -2.34 -12.84
CA CYS A 234 18.71 -3.60 -13.31
C CYS A 234 17.65 -4.71 -13.35
N VAL A 235 16.55 -4.46 -14.08
CA VAL A 235 15.41 -5.40 -14.16
C VAL A 235 15.61 -6.50 -15.20
N ALA A 236 16.45 -6.24 -16.22
CA ALA A 236 16.69 -7.19 -17.28
C ALA A 236 17.36 -8.48 -16.74
N GLU A 237 17.01 -9.61 -17.36
CA GLU A 237 17.56 -10.96 -17.15
C GLU A 237 17.84 -11.59 -18.51
N ALA A 238 18.81 -12.49 -18.55
CA ALA A 238 19.11 -13.23 -19.78
C ALA A 238 18.01 -14.23 -20.15
N SER A 239 17.10 -14.56 -19.22
CA SER A 239 16.03 -15.52 -19.45
C SER A 239 14.86 -14.90 -20.23
N THR A 240 14.37 -15.63 -21.24
CA THR A 240 13.12 -15.31 -21.94
C THR A 240 11.92 -16.12 -21.44
N SER A 241 12.08 -16.88 -20.34
CA SER A 241 11.00 -17.69 -19.75
C SER A 241 9.94 -16.85 -19.02
N ASN A 242 10.24 -15.57 -18.79
CA ASN A 242 9.40 -14.58 -18.13
C ASN A 242 9.61 -13.22 -18.84
N LEU A 243 8.93 -12.18 -18.37
CA LEU A 243 9.06 -10.83 -18.92
C LEU A 243 10.31 -10.08 -18.43
N PHE A 244 11.19 -10.71 -17.65
CA PHE A 244 12.37 -10.05 -17.13
C PHE A 244 13.47 -9.87 -18.17
N SER A 245 13.34 -10.30 -19.43
CA SER A 245 14.27 -9.91 -20.51
C SER A 245 14.00 -8.53 -21.11
N GLN A 246 12.98 -7.82 -20.64
CA GLN A 246 12.59 -6.51 -21.16
C GLN A 246 13.54 -5.40 -20.71
N THR A 247 13.84 -4.48 -21.63
CA THR A 247 14.48 -3.20 -21.31
C THR A 247 13.49 -2.24 -20.68
N LYS A 248 13.99 -1.19 -20.02
CA LYS A 248 13.18 -0.09 -19.50
C LYS A 248 12.27 0.50 -20.57
N ASP A 249 12.80 0.79 -21.76
CA ASP A 249 12.02 1.36 -22.86
C ASP A 249 10.88 0.43 -23.30
N GLN A 250 11.13 -0.89 -23.29
CA GLN A 250 10.09 -1.87 -23.62
C GLN A 250 9.02 -1.94 -22.53
N ILE A 251 9.41 -1.88 -21.26
CA ILE A 251 8.49 -1.82 -20.12
C ILE A 251 7.63 -0.56 -20.23
N GLU A 252 8.23 0.62 -20.39
CA GLU A 252 7.52 1.90 -20.51
C GLU A 252 6.57 1.90 -21.72
N LYS A 253 7.01 1.38 -22.87
CA LYS A 253 6.15 1.23 -24.04
C LYS A 253 4.96 0.33 -23.74
N ASN A 254 5.18 -0.86 -23.16
CA ASN A 254 4.10 -1.80 -22.84
C ASN A 254 3.09 -1.22 -21.85
N LEU A 255 3.55 -0.49 -20.83
CA LEU A 255 2.68 0.21 -19.88
C LEU A 255 1.86 1.30 -20.56
N ASN A 256 2.49 2.12 -21.41
CA ASN A 256 1.79 3.16 -22.16
C ASN A 256 0.77 2.58 -23.15
N ASP A 257 1.12 1.50 -23.85
CA ASP A 257 0.22 0.80 -24.77
C ASP A 257 -0.98 0.21 -23.99
N ALA A 258 -0.75 -0.43 -22.84
CA ALA A 258 -1.83 -0.96 -21.99
C ALA A 258 -2.75 0.13 -21.43
N LEU A 259 -2.20 1.29 -21.07
CA LEU A 259 -3.01 2.45 -20.65
C LEU A 259 -3.85 3.00 -21.81
N GLN A 260 -3.31 3.03 -23.03
CA GLN A 260 -4.07 3.41 -24.22
C GLN A 260 -5.19 2.40 -24.55
N ASP A 261 -4.94 1.10 -24.34
CA ASP A 261 -5.97 0.06 -24.50
C ASP A 261 -7.10 0.24 -23.47
N LEU A 262 -6.77 0.62 -22.23
CA LEU A 262 -7.76 0.98 -21.21
C LEU A 262 -8.61 2.19 -21.63
N ASP A 263 -7.98 3.20 -22.25
CA ASP A 263 -8.69 4.35 -22.82
C ASP A 263 -9.62 3.96 -23.99
N GLY A 264 -9.30 2.86 -24.68
CA GLY A 264 -10.09 2.27 -25.76
C GLY A 264 -11.27 1.40 -25.29
N ILE A 265 -11.32 0.99 -24.01
CA ILE A 265 -12.53 0.42 -23.41
C ILE A 265 -13.55 1.55 -23.40
N ALA A 266 -14.56 1.46 -24.27
CA ALA A 266 -15.60 2.46 -24.42
C ALA A 266 -16.01 2.95 -23.02
N ALA A 267 -15.71 4.21 -22.73
CA ALA A 267 -16.22 4.87 -21.54
C ALA A 267 -17.70 4.50 -21.45
N LEU A 268 -18.13 3.96 -20.30
CA LEU A 268 -19.54 3.66 -20.07
C LEU A 268 -20.34 4.81 -20.67
N PRO A 269 -21.28 4.54 -21.59
CA PRO A 269 -21.93 5.59 -22.34
C PRO A 269 -22.36 6.64 -21.33
N ASN A 270 -21.98 7.89 -21.61
CA ASN A 270 -22.41 9.05 -20.84
C ASN A 270 -23.90 9.27 -21.12
N THR A 271 -24.72 8.25 -20.86
CA THR A 271 -26.17 8.35 -20.80
C THR A 271 -26.43 9.16 -19.55
N ASP A 272 -26.61 10.45 -19.79
CA ASP A 272 -27.30 11.43 -18.96
C ASP A 272 -27.72 10.90 -17.59
N CYS A 273 -27.09 11.40 -16.53
CA CYS A 273 -27.80 11.54 -15.26
C CYS A 273 -28.95 12.55 -15.51
N GLY A 274 -30.05 12.07 -16.08
CA GLY A 274 -31.16 12.91 -16.59
C GLY A 274 -31.96 13.60 -15.49
N SER A 275 -31.83 13.16 -14.23
CA SER A 275 -32.36 13.84 -13.06
C SER A 275 -31.75 13.26 -11.77
N CYS A 276 -31.32 14.15 -10.88
CA CYS A 276 -31.06 13.81 -9.48
C CYS A 276 -32.36 13.94 -8.67
N PRO A 277 -32.58 13.13 -7.61
CA PRO A 277 -33.64 13.34 -6.63
C PRO A 277 -33.64 14.77 -6.07
N THR A 278 -34.78 15.23 -5.54
CA THR A 278 -34.92 16.59 -5.00
C THR A 278 -33.93 16.78 -3.84
N GLY A 279 -32.88 17.57 -4.06
CA GLY A 279 -31.79 17.79 -3.09
C GLY A 279 -30.38 17.41 -3.59
N GLU A 280 -30.24 16.83 -4.78
CA GLU A 280 -28.95 16.38 -5.35
C GLU A 280 -28.64 17.09 -6.70
N SER A 281 -27.36 17.23 -7.08
CA SER A 281 -26.91 17.94 -8.31
C SER A 281 -26.05 17.06 -9.23
N CYS A 282 -26.36 16.99 -10.53
CA CYS A 282 -25.61 16.21 -11.53
C CYS A 282 -24.23 16.79 -11.88
N TYR A 283 -23.22 15.93 -12.02
CA TYR A 283 -21.91 16.29 -12.58
C TYR A 283 -21.90 16.30 -14.11
N VAL A 284 -21.08 17.18 -14.66
CA VAL A 284 -20.68 17.17 -16.07
C VAL A 284 -19.16 17.08 -16.13
N ARG A 285 -18.62 16.01 -16.72
CA ARG A 285 -17.20 15.95 -17.09
C ARG A 285 -16.98 16.86 -18.29
N THR A 286 -16.31 17.99 -18.09
CA THR A 286 -15.87 18.84 -19.21
C THR A 286 -14.46 18.40 -19.62
N SER A 287 -14.36 17.52 -20.61
CA SER A 287 -13.08 17.17 -21.22
C SER A 287 -12.61 18.32 -22.10
N VAL A 288 -11.70 19.16 -21.58
CA VAL A 288 -10.93 20.09 -22.42
C VAL A 288 -9.64 19.38 -22.79
N PRO A 289 -9.38 19.05 -24.05
CA PRO A 289 -8.16 18.35 -24.43
C PRO A 289 -6.93 19.24 -24.19
N MET A 290 -6.00 18.76 -23.37
CA MET A 290 -4.72 19.43 -23.12
C MET A 290 -3.55 18.47 -23.32
N ALA A 291 -2.45 18.99 -23.89
CA ALA A 291 -1.34 18.16 -24.35
C ALA A 291 -0.40 17.70 -23.22
N ASN A 292 -0.41 18.35 -22.06
CA ASN A 292 0.40 17.93 -20.90
C ASN A 292 -0.14 18.44 -19.55
N ALA A 293 0.39 17.86 -18.47
CA ALA A 293 0.03 18.16 -17.08
C ALA A 293 0.25 19.63 -16.69
N SER A 294 1.30 20.28 -17.23
CA SER A 294 1.61 21.68 -16.92
C SER A 294 0.57 22.63 -17.50
N GLN A 295 0.10 22.37 -18.73
CA GLN A 295 -0.97 23.13 -19.36
C GLN A 295 -2.29 22.93 -18.59
N CYS A 296 -2.56 21.69 -18.17
CA CYS A 296 -3.74 21.33 -17.39
C CYS A 296 -3.83 22.03 -16.04
N ALA A 297 -2.74 22.08 -15.27
CA ALA A 297 -2.73 22.80 -13.99
C ALA A 297 -3.01 24.31 -14.15
N SER A 298 -2.62 24.92 -15.27
CA SER A 298 -2.81 26.35 -15.53
C SER A 298 -4.17 26.72 -16.13
N ALA A 299 -4.87 25.75 -16.72
CA ALA A 299 -6.09 25.98 -17.50
C ALA A 299 -7.38 25.60 -16.75
N CYS A 300 -7.27 24.87 -15.63
CA CYS A 300 -8.42 24.57 -14.79
C CYS A 300 -8.85 25.80 -13.97
N ALA A 301 -10.15 26.09 -13.97
CA ALA A 301 -10.71 27.22 -13.22
C ALA A 301 -10.64 26.96 -11.70
N SER A 302 -10.80 28.02 -10.90
CA SER A 302 -10.89 27.92 -9.45
C SER A 302 -11.99 26.92 -9.04
N GLY A 303 -11.62 25.91 -8.23
CA GLY A 303 -12.53 24.82 -7.82
C GLY A 303 -12.51 23.59 -8.73
N GLN A 304 -11.69 23.58 -9.79
CA GLN A 304 -11.44 22.40 -10.63
C GLN A 304 -10.07 21.80 -10.33
N ALA A 305 -9.97 20.47 -10.41
CA ALA A 305 -8.71 19.75 -10.31
C ALA A 305 -8.26 19.27 -11.71
N CYS A 306 -6.98 19.46 -12.01
CA CYS A 306 -6.37 18.84 -13.17
C CYS A 306 -6.28 17.32 -12.94
N PHE A 307 -6.80 16.54 -13.89
CA PHE A 307 -6.69 15.09 -13.87
C PHE A 307 -6.28 14.57 -15.24
N GLN A 308 -5.65 13.39 -15.25
CA GLN A 308 -5.31 12.72 -16.49
C GLN A 308 -6.55 11.98 -16.99
N THR A 309 -7.03 12.35 -18.19
CA THR A 309 -8.20 11.73 -18.83
C THR A 309 -7.83 10.49 -19.64
N SER A 310 -6.57 10.40 -20.06
CA SER A 310 -6.01 9.33 -20.88
C SER A 310 -4.48 9.36 -20.84
N ALA A 311 -3.80 8.37 -21.43
CA ALA A 311 -2.33 8.33 -21.51
C ALA A 311 -1.70 9.60 -22.11
N SER A 312 -2.40 10.26 -23.05
CA SER A 312 -1.95 11.47 -23.76
C SER A 312 -2.82 12.71 -23.50
N GLY A 313 -3.83 12.60 -22.64
CA GLY A 313 -4.85 13.63 -22.44
C GLY A 313 -5.02 14.01 -20.99
N TYR A 314 -5.13 15.31 -20.77
CA TYR A 314 -5.45 15.90 -19.48
C TYR A 314 -6.75 16.70 -19.58
N GLY A 315 -7.48 16.81 -18.48
CA GLY A 315 -8.74 17.56 -18.39
C GLY A 315 -8.96 18.17 -17.01
N CYS A 316 -10.02 18.97 -16.89
CA CYS A 316 -10.40 19.64 -15.65
C CYS A 316 -11.64 18.99 -15.04
N LEU A 317 -11.53 18.48 -13.82
CA LEU A 317 -12.64 17.91 -13.07
C LEU A 317 -13.21 18.98 -12.15
N SER A 318 -14.50 19.28 -12.29
CA SER A 318 -15.23 20.06 -11.28
C SER A 318 -15.65 19.11 -10.16
N ILE A 319 -15.13 19.31 -8.95
CA ILE A 319 -15.47 18.46 -7.79
C ILE A 319 -16.67 19.09 -7.08
N ASN A 320 -17.90 18.81 -7.56
CA ASN A 320 -19.13 19.16 -6.84
C ASN A 320 -20.15 17.99 -6.86
N ALA A 321 -20.03 17.10 -5.87
CA ALA A 321 -21.09 16.31 -5.18
C ALA A 321 -22.44 15.91 -5.86
N CYS A 322 -22.68 14.66 -6.30
CA CYS A 322 -23.96 13.94 -6.13
C CYS A 322 -23.80 13.09 -4.87
N GLU A 323 -24.23 13.56 -3.70
CA GLU A 323 -24.22 12.73 -2.50
C GLU A 323 -25.59 12.76 -1.82
N PRO A 324 -26.21 11.61 -1.51
CA PRO A 324 -27.07 11.55 -0.33
C PRO A 324 -26.20 11.90 0.88
N THR A 325 -26.74 12.51 1.94
CA THR A 325 -26.02 13.02 3.13
C THR A 325 -25.22 11.96 3.91
N LYS A 326 -24.21 11.36 3.30
CA LYS A 326 -23.22 10.44 3.85
C LYS A 326 -21.88 10.83 3.25
N THR A 327 -21.15 11.58 4.06
CA THR A 327 -19.78 12.05 3.87
C THR A 327 -18.83 10.92 3.46
N GLU A 328 -18.62 10.69 2.16
CA GLU A 328 -17.53 9.84 1.66
C GLU A 328 -16.85 10.55 0.48
N ALA A 329 -15.88 11.39 0.83
CA ALA A 329 -15.13 12.17 -0.16
C ALA A 329 -14.38 11.27 -1.14
N PHE A 330 -14.71 11.37 -2.43
CA PHE A 330 -13.89 10.84 -3.52
C PHE A 330 -12.56 11.62 -3.59
N TYR A 331 -11.44 10.95 -3.31
CA TYR A 331 -10.11 11.55 -3.46
C TYR A 331 -9.53 11.24 -4.86
N PRO A 332 -9.03 12.25 -5.58
CA PRO A 332 -8.47 12.03 -6.92
C PRO A 332 -7.18 11.22 -6.85
N VAL A 333 -7.04 10.28 -7.78
CA VAL A 333 -5.80 9.54 -8.04
C VAL A 333 -4.69 10.56 -8.35
N ALA A 334 -3.73 10.71 -7.43
CA ALA A 334 -2.53 11.48 -7.70
C ALA A 334 -1.68 10.72 -8.74
N PRO A 335 -0.95 11.41 -9.64
CA PRO A 335 -0.04 10.72 -10.56
C PRO A 335 0.97 9.90 -9.76
N LEU A 336 1.21 8.66 -10.20
CA LEU A 336 2.10 7.67 -9.61
C LEU A 336 3.52 8.20 -9.33
N LEU A 337 3.90 9.34 -9.93
CA LEU A 337 5.14 10.06 -9.68
C LEU A 337 4.92 11.58 -9.82
N LYS A 338 4.42 12.26 -8.79
CA LYS A 338 4.63 13.72 -8.66
C LYS A 338 5.88 13.98 -7.84
N CYS A 339 6.87 14.59 -8.47
CA CYS A 339 8.06 15.13 -7.83
C CYS A 339 7.68 16.38 -7.00
N ASN A 340 7.04 16.22 -5.84
CA ASN A 340 6.84 17.30 -4.85
C ASN A 340 7.19 16.81 -3.44
#